data_AF-A0A955L368-F1
#
_entry.id   AF-A0A955L368-F1
#
_cell.length_a   1.000
_cell.length_b   1.000
_cell.length_c   1.000
_cell.angle_alpha   90.00
_cell.angle_beta   90.00
_cell.angle_gamma   90.00
#
_symmetry.space_group_name_H-M   'P 1'
#
loop_
_entity.id
_entity.type
_entity.pdbx_description
1 polymer ?
#
loop_
_entity_poly.entity_id
_entity_poly.type
_entity_poly.pdbx_seq_one_letter_code
_entity_poly.pdbx_strand_id
1 'polypeptide(L)'
;DSKNILKYIERIEEVCSYPLIVKDINGSGGKHSAHITNREELLKEYNSLPKHKKYMFQSYIVNDYDWGVMVANGRIVSAEKSYKLDGEFRNNAAQGAEEVFVKAGEIPENIKEIASRASEALKLTWSRSDILIQKDTGKAFLLEVNRFPGITSGSTEVTGAQQFIMSHLNSIQD
;
A
#
# COMPACT_ATOMS: atom_id res chain seq x y z
N ASP A 1 18.49 7.43 16.93
CA ASP A 1 19.21 8.70 16.73
C ASP A 1 18.93 9.33 15.36
N SER A 2 17.65 9.66 15.11
CA SER A 2 17.14 10.21 13.84
C SER A 2 17.35 11.73 13.71
N LYS A 3 18.38 12.31 14.35
CA LYS A 3 18.54 13.78 14.37
C LYS A 3 19.37 14.32 13.21
N ASN A 4 20.07 13.47 12.46
CA ASN A 4 20.92 13.93 11.34
C ASN A 4 20.89 12.94 10.16
N ILE A 5 20.11 13.28 9.12
CA ILE A 5 20.03 12.51 7.86
C ILE A 5 21.35 12.44 7.11
N LEU A 6 22.26 13.40 7.31
CA LEU A 6 23.55 13.45 6.58
C LEU A 6 24.39 12.19 6.83
N LYS A 7 24.22 11.54 7.99
CA LYS A 7 24.91 10.28 8.29
C LYS A 7 24.42 9.09 7.45
N TYR A 8 23.24 9.20 6.85
CA TYR A 8 22.57 8.11 6.13
C TYR A 8 22.35 8.42 4.65
N ILE A 9 22.68 9.63 4.19
CA ILE A 9 22.28 10.11 2.85
C ILE A 9 22.88 9.26 1.73
N GLU A 10 24.17 8.96 1.81
CA GLU A 10 24.85 8.11 0.82
C GLU A 10 24.22 6.71 0.76
N ARG A 11 23.84 6.15 1.93
CA ARG A 11 23.19 4.84 2.00
C ARG A 11 21.76 4.88 1.44
N ILE A 12 21.03 5.97 1.68
CA ILE A 12 19.69 6.17 1.14
C ILE A 12 19.76 6.22 -0.39
N GLU A 13 20.73 6.95 -0.94
CA GLU A 13 20.90 7.08 -2.39
C GLU A 13 21.37 5.79 -3.04
N GLU A 14 22.31 5.07 -2.42
CA GLU A 14 22.77 3.76 -2.88
C GLU A 14 21.61 2.74 -2.95
N VAL A 15 20.74 2.73 -1.94
CA VAL A 15 19.65 1.73 -1.83
C VAL A 15 18.40 2.14 -2.61
N CYS A 16 18.00 3.40 -2.55
CA CYS A 16 16.73 3.86 -3.10
C CYS A 16 16.88 4.47 -4.49
N SER A 17 18.04 5.10 -4.78
CA SER A 17 18.24 5.98 -5.93
C SER A 17 17.19 7.11 -6.03
N TYR A 18 17.36 8.01 -6.97
CA TYR A 18 16.31 8.98 -7.30
C TYR A 18 15.56 8.57 -8.58
N PRO A 19 14.24 8.86 -8.67
CA PRO A 19 13.39 9.40 -7.61
C PRO A 19 13.10 8.41 -6.48
N LEU A 20 12.87 8.93 -5.27
CA LEU A 20 12.50 8.15 -4.08
C LEU A 20 11.25 8.72 -3.40
N ILE A 21 10.64 7.89 -2.55
CA ILE A 21 9.56 8.31 -1.65
C ILE A 21 10.07 8.31 -0.20
N VAL A 22 9.74 9.38 0.52
CA VAL A 22 9.83 9.44 1.99
C VAL A 22 8.43 9.21 2.55
N LYS A 23 8.27 8.35 3.56
CA LYS A 23 6.98 8.13 4.25
C LYS A 23 7.14 8.07 5.76
N ASP A 24 6.22 8.67 6.51
CA ASP A 24 6.07 8.42 7.95
C ASP A 24 5.59 6.97 8.16
N ILE A 25 6.33 6.21 8.97
CA ILE A 25 6.00 4.79 9.23
C ILE A 25 4.70 4.60 10.03
N ASN A 26 4.23 5.66 10.70
CA ASN A 26 2.98 5.67 11.46
C ASN A 26 1.94 6.62 10.81
N GLY A 27 2.21 7.10 9.60
CA GLY A 27 1.31 7.98 8.88
C GLY A 27 0.09 7.24 8.36
N SER A 28 -1.03 7.94 8.23
CA SER A 28 -2.21 7.48 7.48
C SER A 28 -2.65 8.57 6.52
N GLY A 29 -3.37 8.19 5.46
CA GLY A 29 -3.88 9.13 4.44
C GLY A 29 -2.80 9.86 3.63
N GLY A 30 -1.56 9.39 3.64
CA GLY A 30 -0.43 10.00 2.92
C GLY A 30 0.13 11.26 3.57
N LYS A 31 -0.20 11.54 4.84
CA LYS A 31 0.40 12.64 5.59
C LYS A 31 1.90 12.38 5.78
N HIS A 32 2.72 13.40 5.58
CA HIS A 32 4.18 13.30 5.64
C HIS A 32 4.77 12.26 4.68
N SER A 33 4.20 12.17 3.48
CA SER A 33 4.77 11.42 2.36
C SER A 33 5.16 12.37 1.24
N ALA A 34 6.34 12.19 0.65
CA ALA A 34 6.86 13.08 -0.38
C ALA A 34 7.58 12.30 -1.48
N HIS A 35 7.39 12.74 -2.73
CA HIS A 35 8.15 12.30 -3.88
C HIS A 35 9.36 13.22 -4.08
N ILE A 36 10.56 12.64 -4.08
CA ILE A 36 11.83 13.34 -4.04
C ILE A 36 12.66 12.95 -5.25
N THR A 37 13.09 13.95 -6.02
CA THR A 37 13.79 13.73 -7.30
C THR A 37 15.30 13.91 -7.22
N ASN A 38 15.82 14.49 -6.13
CA ASN A 38 17.25 14.75 -5.95
C ASN A 38 17.64 14.97 -4.47
N ARG A 39 18.95 15.06 -4.21
CA ARG A 39 19.55 15.25 -2.88
C ARG A 39 19.12 16.55 -2.20
N GLU A 40 19.01 17.64 -2.95
CA GLU A 40 18.59 18.93 -2.40
C GLU A 40 17.17 18.87 -1.85
N GLU A 41 16.25 18.31 -2.64
CA GLU A 41 14.86 18.06 -2.23
C GLU A 41 14.78 17.13 -1.02
N LEU A 42 15.59 16.06 -0.97
CA LEU A 42 15.64 15.16 0.18
C LEU A 42 15.99 15.89 1.47
N LEU A 43 17.04 16.72 1.43
CA LEU A 43 17.50 17.48 2.60
C LEU A 43 16.46 18.51 3.04
N LYS A 44 15.87 19.21 2.07
CA LYS A 44 14.83 20.21 2.32
C LYS A 44 13.60 19.57 2.97
N GLU A 45 13.08 18.49 2.39
CA GLU A 45 11.91 17.79 2.92
C GLU A 45 12.21 17.19 4.30
N TYR A 46 13.34 16.49 4.46
CA TYR A 46 13.68 15.93 5.77
C TYR A 46 13.79 16.99 6.88
N ASN A 47 14.21 18.20 6.54
CA ASN A 47 14.28 19.31 7.48
C ASN A 47 12.91 19.87 7.86
N SER A 48 11.92 19.82 6.97
CA SER A 48 10.53 20.21 7.25
C SER A 48 9.77 19.16 8.08
N LEU A 49 10.18 17.90 8.00
CA LEU A 49 9.52 16.78 8.66
C LEU A 49 9.63 16.81 10.20
N PRO A 50 8.53 16.49 10.94
CA PRO A 50 8.54 16.44 12.40
C PRO A 50 9.60 15.49 13.00
N LYS A 51 10.54 16.04 13.77
CA LYS A 51 11.72 15.30 14.28
C LYS A 51 11.42 14.18 15.29
N HIS A 52 10.22 14.13 15.85
CA HIS A 52 9.79 13.08 16.78
C HIS A 52 9.21 11.84 16.08
N LYS A 53 9.00 11.89 14.76
CA LYS A 53 8.52 10.77 13.94
C LYS A 53 9.68 9.98 13.34
N LYS A 54 9.34 8.82 12.79
CA LYS A 54 10.27 7.94 12.07
C LYS A 54 9.84 7.83 10.62
N TYR A 55 10.82 7.80 9.73
CA TYR A 55 10.58 7.83 8.30
C TYR A 55 11.24 6.64 7.61
N MET A 56 10.56 6.11 6.60
CA MET A 56 11.06 5.13 5.64
C MET A 56 11.41 5.85 4.34
N PHE A 57 12.45 5.35 3.68
CA PHE A 57 12.85 5.75 2.32
C PHE A 57 12.72 4.52 1.43
N GLN A 58 12.17 4.69 0.23
CA GLN A 58 12.03 3.63 -0.76
C GLN A 58 12.20 4.21 -2.16
N SER A 59 12.68 3.41 -3.11
CA SER A 59 12.66 3.78 -4.53
C SER A 59 11.23 4.12 -4.96
N TYR A 60 11.09 5.15 -5.79
CA TYR A 60 9.83 5.40 -6.49
C TYR A 60 9.71 4.39 -7.63
N ILE A 61 8.54 3.76 -7.73
CA ILE A 61 8.24 2.77 -8.75
C ILE A 61 7.17 3.37 -9.66
N VAL A 62 7.53 3.62 -10.91
CA VAL A 62 6.58 4.12 -11.91
C VAL A 62 5.52 3.07 -12.16
N ASN A 63 4.26 3.44 -11.99
CA ASN A 63 3.09 2.59 -12.16
C ASN A 63 1.92 3.36 -12.78
N ASP A 64 0.98 2.62 -13.36
CA ASP A 64 -0.31 3.16 -13.81
C ASP A 64 -1.40 2.98 -12.75
N TYR A 65 -1.33 1.88 -11.99
CA TYR A 65 -2.24 1.55 -10.90
C TYR A 65 -1.55 0.66 -9.87
N ASP A 66 -2.21 0.44 -8.76
CA ASP A 66 -1.92 -0.63 -7.80
C ASP A 66 -3.19 -1.43 -7.53
N TRP A 67 -2.99 -2.63 -7.01
CA TRP A 67 -4.04 -3.52 -6.57
C TRP A 67 -4.27 -3.35 -5.08
N GLY A 68 -5.51 -3.09 -4.67
CA GLY A 68 -5.97 -3.42 -3.33
C GLY A 68 -6.56 -4.83 -3.37
N VAL A 69 -6.04 -5.76 -2.56
CA VAL A 69 -6.55 -7.14 -2.50
C VAL A 69 -6.98 -7.48 -1.09
N MET A 70 -8.28 -7.69 -0.92
CA MET A 70 -8.89 -8.00 0.36
C MET A 70 -8.91 -9.51 0.61
N VAL A 71 -8.34 -9.91 1.74
CA VAL A 71 -8.20 -11.29 2.20
C VAL A 71 -8.98 -11.45 3.50
N ALA A 72 -9.83 -12.48 3.53
CA ALA A 72 -10.65 -12.89 4.66
C ALA A 72 -10.44 -14.38 4.93
N ASN A 73 -9.96 -14.73 6.12
CA ASN A 73 -9.67 -16.11 6.54
C ASN A 73 -8.85 -16.89 5.50
N GLY A 74 -7.79 -16.25 4.97
CA GLY A 74 -6.91 -16.83 3.94
C GLY A 74 -7.50 -16.87 2.52
N ARG A 75 -8.73 -16.41 2.32
CA ARG A 75 -9.41 -16.37 1.01
C ARG A 75 -9.50 -14.96 0.48
N ILE A 76 -9.33 -14.78 -0.82
CA ILE A 76 -9.50 -13.49 -1.47
C ILE A 76 -10.98 -13.26 -1.70
N VAL A 77 -11.49 -12.13 -1.21
CA VAL A 77 -12.93 -11.81 -1.22
C VAL A 77 -13.28 -10.60 -2.06
N SER A 78 -12.33 -9.69 -2.29
CA SER A 78 -12.51 -8.51 -3.13
C SER A 78 -11.15 -8.04 -3.62
N ALA A 79 -11.14 -7.33 -4.75
CA ALA A 79 -10.01 -6.52 -5.14
C ALA A 79 -10.45 -5.30 -5.95
N GLU A 80 -9.58 -4.31 -5.97
CA GLU A 80 -9.73 -3.08 -6.71
C GLU A 80 -8.41 -2.72 -7.40
N LYS A 81 -8.52 -2.01 -8.52
CA LYS A 81 -7.41 -1.26 -9.09
C LYS A 81 -7.62 0.22 -8.80
N SER A 82 -6.60 0.87 -8.26
CA SER A 82 -6.63 2.29 -7.98
C SER A 82 -5.71 3.03 -8.95
N TYR A 83 -6.26 4.01 -9.67
CA TYR A 83 -5.53 4.79 -10.67
C TYR A 83 -5.27 6.20 -10.14
N LYS A 84 -4.00 6.64 -10.18
CA LYS A 84 -3.62 7.99 -9.78
C LYS A 84 -4.31 9.06 -10.64
N LEU A 85 -4.54 10.21 -10.02
CA LEU A 85 -4.88 11.45 -10.72
C LEU A 85 -3.63 12.06 -11.37
N ASP A 86 -3.84 12.86 -12.41
CA ASP A 86 -2.75 13.60 -13.05
C ASP A 86 -2.02 14.51 -12.05
N GLY A 87 -0.69 14.36 -11.98
CA GLY A 87 0.16 15.10 -11.05
C GLY A 87 0.30 14.49 -9.66
N GLU A 88 -0.43 13.43 -9.32
CA GLU A 88 -0.27 12.69 -8.06
C GLU A 88 0.65 11.48 -8.24
N PHE A 89 1.55 11.26 -7.28
CA PHE A 89 2.42 10.07 -7.26
C PHE A 89 1.77 8.89 -6.51
N ARG A 90 0.59 9.09 -5.92
CA ARG A 90 -0.14 8.14 -5.09
C ARG A 90 -1.43 7.74 -5.79
N ASN A 91 -1.80 6.47 -5.66
CA ASN A 91 -3.05 5.94 -6.17
C ASN A 91 -4.11 5.85 -5.04
N ASN A 92 -4.12 6.81 -4.12
CA ASN A 92 -4.97 6.69 -2.92
C ASN A 92 -6.38 7.22 -3.21
N ALA A 93 -7.40 6.39 -3.01
CA ALA A 93 -8.81 6.78 -3.17
C ALA A 93 -9.21 7.94 -2.25
N ALA A 94 -8.65 7.99 -1.05
CA ALA A 94 -8.83 9.12 -0.12
C ALA A 94 -8.35 10.47 -0.69
N GLN A 95 -7.52 10.45 -1.74
CA GLN A 95 -7.04 11.62 -2.48
C GLN A 95 -7.68 11.76 -3.86
N GLY A 96 -8.77 11.03 -4.12
CA GLY A 96 -9.55 11.12 -5.36
C GLY A 96 -9.10 10.18 -6.49
N ALA A 97 -8.23 9.21 -6.22
CA ALA A 97 -7.91 8.16 -7.19
C ALA A 97 -9.18 7.39 -7.60
N GLU A 98 -9.27 7.03 -8.88
CA GLU A 98 -10.38 6.21 -9.38
C GLU A 98 -10.18 4.75 -8.97
N GLU A 99 -11.16 4.18 -8.26
CA GLU A 99 -11.18 2.78 -7.86
C GLU A 99 -12.09 1.96 -8.79
N VAL A 100 -11.51 0.96 -9.46
CA VAL A 100 -12.25 0.01 -10.29
C VAL A 100 -12.25 -1.34 -9.58
N PHE A 101 -13.39 -1.69 -8.98
CA PHE A 101 -13.59 -2.97 -8.31
C PHE A 101 -13.70 -4.10 -9.34
N VAL A 102 -13.01 -5.20 -9.06
CA VAL A 102 -13.01 -6.39 -9.91
C VAL A 102 -13.40 -7.62 -9.10
N LYS A 103 -13.88 -8.65 -9.80
CA LYS A 103 -14.18 -9.93 -9.17
C LYS A 103 -12.90 -10.70 -8.88
N ALA A 104 -12.93 -11.54 -7.84
CA ALA A 104 -11.78 -12.36 -7.45
C ALA A 104 -11.22 -13.24 -8.59
N GLY A 105 -12.07 -13.68 -9.52
CA GLY A 105 -11.66 -14.46 -10.69
C GLY A 105 -10.80 -13.69 -11.71
N GLU A 106 -10.86 -12.37 -11.71
CA GLU A 106 -10.16 -11.49 -12.67
C GLU A 106 -8.78 -11.04 -12.16
N ILE A 107 -8.44 -11.37 -10.91
CA ILE A 107 -7.15 -11.03 -10.31
C ILE A 107 -6.08 -11.99 -10.84
N PRO A 108 -4.92 -11.49 -11.31
CA PRO A 108 -3.80 -12.34 -11.70
C PRO A 108 -3.30 -13.20 -10.54
N GLU A 109 -2.92 -14.44 -10.82
CA GLU A 109 -2.58 -15.43 -9.79
C GLU A 109 -1.38 -15.00 -8.93
N ASN A 110 -0.38 -14.36 -9.53
CA ASN A 110 0.77 -13.83 -8.79
C ASN A 110 0.38 -12.74 -7.76
N ILE A 111 -0.65 -11.95 -8.06
CA ILE A 111 -1.15 -10.91 -7.17
C ILE A 111 -1.95 -11.52 -6.02
N LYS A 112 -2.74 -12.55 -6.32
CA LYS A 112 -3.42 -13.36 -5.30
C LYS A 112 -2.43 -13.98 -4.33
N GLU A 113 -1.39 -14.63 -4.86
CA GLU A 113 -0.38 -15.31 -4.06
C GLU A 113 0.34 -14.34 -3.11
N ILE A 114 0.75 -13.16 -3.61
CA ILE A 114 1.38 -12.11 -2.79
C ILE A 114 0.46 -11.71 -1.63
N ALA A 115 -0.82 -11.41 -1.91
CA ALA A 115 -1.77 -10.97 -0.90
C ALA A 115 -2.05 -12.06 0.16
N SER A 116 -2.28 -13.30 -0.27
CA SER A 116 -2.52 -14.43 0.63
C SER A 116 -1.31 -14.71 1.53
N ARG A 117 -0.10 -14.76 0.97
CA ARG A 117 1.13 -14.98 1.73
C ARG A 117 1.43 -13.85 2.71
N ALA A 118 1.15 -12.61 2.33
CA ALA A 118 1.32 -11.46 3.20
C ALA A 118 0.37 -11.51 4.41
N SER A 119 -0.90 -11.83 4.17
CA SER A 119 -1.91 -12.01 5.21
C SER A 119 -1.54 -13.15 6.17
N GLU A 120 -1.10 -14.30 5.63
CA GLU A 120 -0.65 -15.47 6.40
C GLU A 120 0.58 -15.16 7.25
N ALA A 121 1.61 -14.53 6.67
CA ALA A 121 2.84 -14.16 7.38
C ALA A 121 2.57 -13.24 8.58
N LEU A 122 1.56 -12.38 8.47
CA LEU A 122 1.12 -11.48 9.54
C LEU A 122 0.04 -12.07 10.45
N LYS A 123 -0.41 -13.30 10.18
CA LYS A 123 -1.48 -14.01 10.91
C LYS A 123 -2.77 -13.20 10.99
N LEU A 124 -3.12 -12.53 9.89
CA LEU A 124 -4.33 -11.72 9.81
C LEU A 124 -5.49 -12.56 9.29
N THR A 125 -6.66 -12.42 9.92
CA THR A 125 -7.91 -13.01 9.44
C THR A 125 -8.66 -12.06 8.50
N TRP A 126 -8.38 -10.77 8.58
CA TRP A 126 -8.93 -9.73 7.72
C TRP A 126 -7.84 -8.73 7.38
N SER A 127 -7.59 -8.51 6.09
CA SER A 127 -6.55 -7.59 5.63
C SER A 127 -6.78 -7.15 4.20
N ARG A 128 -6.25 -5.98 3.83
CA ARG A 128 -6.05 -5.59 2.43
C ARG A 128 -4.56 -5.44 2.15
N SER A 129 -4.07 -6.05 1.08
CA SER A 129 -2.71 -5.86 0.60
C SER A 129 -2.70 -4.87 -0.55
N ASP A 130 -1.86 -3.84 -0.47
CA ASP A 130 -1.69 -2.85 -1.53
C ASP A 130 -0.45 -3.25 -2.35
N ILE A 131 -0.64 -3.62 -3.61
CA ILE A 131 0.36 -4.26 -4.47
C ILE A 131 0.51 -3.47 -5.76
N LEU A 132 1.66 -2.82 -5.92
CA LEU A 132 1.96 -1.97 -7.05
C LEU A 132 2.59 -2.74 -8.21
N ILE A 133 2.21 -2.41 -9.44
CA ILE A 133 2.76 -3.01 -10.66
C ILE A 133 3.68 -2.00 -11.34
N GLN A 134 4.97 -2.35 -11.45
CA GLN A 134 5.93 -1.52 -12.18
C GLN A 134 5.58 -1.50 -13.67
N LYS A 135 5.39 -0.30 -14.22
CA LYS A 135 4.90 -0.07 -15.59
C LYS A 135 5.74 -0.76 -16.66
N ASP A 136 7.06 -0.63 -16.58
CA ASP A 136 7.96 -1.08 -17.66
C ASP A 136 8.27 -2.57 -17.61
N THR A 137 8.23 -3.18 -16.42
CA THR A 137 8.67 -4.57 -16.21
C THR A 137 7.53 -5.53 -15.89
N GLY A 138 6.36 -5.00 -15.49
CA GLY A 138 5.25 -5.78 -14.95
C GLY A 138 5.53 -6.39 -13.57
N LYS A 139 6.67 -6.08 -12.94
CA LYS A 139 7.03 -6.64 -11.63
C LYS A 139 6.11 -6.10 -10.54
N ALA A 140 5.57 -7.01 -9.73
CA ALA A 140 4.70 -6.69 -8.61
C ALA A 140 5.50 -6.45 -7.32
N PHE A 141 5.09 -5.43 -6.56
CA PHE A 141 5.69 -5.05 -5.28
C PHE A 141 4.61 -4.88 -4.22
N LEU A 142 4.69 -5.62 -3.12
CA LEU A 142 3.85 -5.41 -1.95
C LEU A 142 4.31 -4.12 -1.24
N LEU A 143 3.42 -3.13 -1.13
CA LEU A 143 3.71 -1.86 -0.49
C LEU A 143 3.35 -1.87 1.00
N GLU A 144 2.13 -2.29 1.31
CA GLU A 144 1.62 -2.35 2.68
C GLU A 144 0.54 -3.42 2.84
N VAL A 145 0.31 -3.84 4.08
CA VAL A 145 -0.80 -4.70 4.46
C VAL A 145 -1.61 -3.99 5.52
N ASN A 146 -2.82 -3.60 5.15
CA ASN A 146 -3.78 -2.90 5.98
C ASN A 146 -4.58 -3.92 6.82
N ARG A 147 -4.41 -3.85 8.14
CA ARG A 147 -5.17 -4.68 9.11
C ARG A 147 -6.58 -4.16 9.41
N PHE A 148 -6.87 -2.91 9.04
CA PHE A 148 -8.18 -2.28 9.17
C PHE A 148 -8.54 -1.56 7.86
N PRO A 149 -8.68 -2.30 6.74
CA PRO A 149 -9.04 -1.67 5.49
C PRO A 149 -10.45 -1.09 5.55
N GLY A 150 -10.66 0.01 4.82
CA GLY A 150 -11.98 0.57 4.58
C GLY A 150 -12.84 -0.37 3.72
N ILE A 151 -14.12 -0.03 3.61
CA ILE A 151 -15.06 -0.71 2.73
C ILE A 151 -15.83 0.38 1.98
N THR A 152 -15.79 0.33 0.65
CA THR A 152 -16.53 1.25 -0.21
C THR A 152 -17.95 0.73 -0.42
N SER A 153 -18.96 1.55 -0.12
CA SER A 153 -20.37 1.17 -0.27
C SER A 153 -20.70 0.83 -1.72
N GLY A 154 -21.41 -0.29 -1.93
CA GLY A 154 -21.79 -0.76 -3.27
C GLY A 154 -20.66 -1.50 -4.03
N SER A 155 -19.50 -1.70 -3.42
CA SER A 155 -18.40 -2.46 -4.01
C SER A 155 -18.47 -3.96 -3.67
N THR A 156 -17.59 -4.75 -4.29
CA THR A 156 -17.39 -6.17 -3.95
C THR A 156 -16.85 -6.38 -2.53
N GLU A 157 -16.29 -5.35 -1.90
CA GLU A 157 -15.78 -5.41 -0.53
C GLU A 157 -16.92 -5.58 0.48
N VAL A 158 -18.10 -5.01 0.22
CA VAL A 158 -19.29 -5.20 1.06
C VAL A 158 -19.65 -6.68 1.13
N THR A 159 -19.68 -7.35 -0.02
CA THR A 159 -19.94 -8.79 -0.10
C THR A 159 -18.83 -9.59 0.59
N GLY A 160 -17.57 -9.19 0.42
CA GLY A 160 -16.45 -9.83 1.10
C GLY A 160 -16.51 -9.73 2.63
N ALA A 161 -16.90 -8.55 3.15
CA ALA A 161 -17.09 -8.33 4.58
C ALA A 161 -18.25 -9.16 5.13
N GLN A 162 -19.36 -9.25 4.40
CA GLN A 162 -20.49 -10.13 4.78
C GLN A 162 -20.05 -11.59 4.89
N GLN A 163 -19.32 -12.10 3.89
CA GLN A 163 -18.80 -13.48 3.91
C GLN A 163 -17.86 -13.72 5.11
N PHE A 164 -16.98 -12.76 5.40
CA PHE A 164 -16.09 -12.83 6.56
C PHE A 164 -16.85 -12.90 7.88
N ILE A 165 -17.83 -12.03 8.09
CA ILE A 165 -18.65 -12.01 9.31
C ILE A 165 -19.44 -13.31 9.44
N MET A 166 -20.10 -13.76 8.37
CA MET A 166 -20.87 -15.02 8.37
C MET A 166 -20.00 -16.22 8.74
N SER A 167 -18.76 -16.28 8.23
CA SER A 167 -17.84 -17.39 8.56
C SER A 167 -17.50 -17.46 10.05
N HIS A 168 -17.41 -16.31 10.74
CA HIS A 168 -17.19 -16.25 12.18
C HIS A 168 -18.44 -16.65 12.96
N LEU A 169 -19.62 -16.16 12.55
CA LEU A 169 -20.88 -16.51 13.21
C LEU A 169 -21.17 -18.01 13.16
N ASN A 170 -20.91 -18.64 12.01
CA ASN A 170 -21.10 -20.08 11.87
C ASN A 170 -20.11 -20.88 12.73
N SER A 171 -18.86 -20.41 12.87
CA SER A 171 -17.86 -21.07 13.73
C SER A 171 -18.12 -21.00 15.23
N ILE A 172 -19.07 -20.16 15.67
CA ILE A 172 -19.48 -20.03 17.09
C ILE A 172 -20.64 -20.96 17.44
N GLN A 173 -21.35 -21.50 16.43
CA GLN A 173 -22.49 -22.38 16.61
C GLN A 173 -22.11 -23.86 16.77
N ASP A 174 -20.83 -24.20 16.53
CA ASP A 174 -20.22 -25.51 16.77
C ASP A 174 -19.42 -25.52 18.08
#